data_AF-A0A1H9S0N5-F1
#
_entry.id   AF-A0A1H9S0N5-F1
#
_cell.length_a   1.000
_cell.length_b   1.000
_cell.length_c   1.000
_cell.angle_alpha   90.00
_cell.angle_beta   90.00
_cell.angle_gamma   90.00
#
_symmetry.space_group_name_H-M   'P 1'
#
loop_
_entity.id
_entity.type
_entity.pdbx_description
1 polymer ?
#
loop_
_entity_poly.entity_id
_entity_poly.type
_entity_poly.pdbx_seq_one_letter_code
_entity_poly.pdbx_strand_id
1 'polypeptide(L)'
;MIKGTVLETIEDCVYLNADNVVSKATIEVVEDGGKVGLSVSGAGYLVDLSLIKNLTAKIPGGANNTNLGKTLFEDAYKIKPTSGTPKTLLDDILAKGDNAIDGVASGSKTEALVDDIFQSQGYTKVDGKYFGDAGSNGFDNVFIKGTIDNPSEIIIIECKQMKQAGNVVLNSPASTGLPAQMSDDWIKYIAREKLKNLGVDKTKLANTILSNQSSFIQKYVVAVDKTAGEVNFLKLGNY
;
A
#
# COMPACT_ATOMS: atom_id res chain seq x y z
N MET A 1 -12.96 18.61 27.69
CA MET A 1 -12.59 19.61 26.67
C MET A 1 -11.94 20.76 27.42
N ILE A 2 -10.61 20.81 27.44
CA ILE A 2 -9.85 21.87 28.13
C ILE A 2 -9.98 23.12 27.25
N LYS A 3 -10.49 24.22 27.81
CA LYS A 3 -10.59 25.53 27.12
C LYS A 3 -9.45 26.40 27.62
N GLY A 4 -8.26 26.25 27.05
CA GLY A 4 -7.11 27.11 27.33
C GLY A 4 -6.76 28.01 26.15
N THR A 5 -5.89 28.99 26.40
CA THR A 5 -5.36 29.90 25.38
C THR A 5 -4.17 29.23 24.69
N VAL A 6 -4.16 29.18 23.36
CA VAL A 6 -3.03 28.68 22.57
C VAL A 6 -1.91 29.72 22.62
N LEU A 7 -0.74 29.34 23.16
CA LEU A 7 0.40 30.23 23.30
C LEU A 7 1.33 30.20 22.09
N GLU A 8 1.50 29.02 21.49
CA GLU A 8 2.37 28.78 20.32
C GLU A 8 1.91 27.51 19.59
N THR A 9 2.07 27.51 18.26
CA THR A 9 1.76 26.36 17.40
C THR A 9 3.05 25.86 16.75
N ILE A 10 3.39 24.60 16.99
CA ILE A 10 4.55 23.93 16.39
C ILE A 10 4.03 22.85 15.44
N GLU A 11 4.43 22.92 14.17
CA GLU A 11 4.25 21.85 13.19
C GLU A 11 5.52 21.00 13.16
N ASP A 12 5.51 19.85 13.83
CA ASP A 12 6.65 18.92 13.83
C ASP A 12 6.19 17.45 13.84
N CYS A 13 7.09 16.54 13.49
CA CYS A 13 6.90 15.09 13.63
C CYS A 13 7.12 14.69 15.09
N VAL A 14 6.11 14.13 15.74
CA VAL A 14 6.17 13.74 17.15
C VAL A 14 6.20 12.23 17.28
N TYR A 15 7.24 11.71 17.93
CA TYR A 15 7.34 10.29 18.31
C TYR A 15 6.69 10.10 19.69
N LEU A 16 5.47 9.56 19.73
CA LEU A 16 4.70 9.45 20.98
C LEU A 16 4.91 8.13 21.73
N ASN A 17 5.38 7.05 21.07
CA ASN A 17 5.90 5.84 21.70
C ASN A 17 6.49 4.87 20.64
N ALA A 18 7.22 3.85 21.09
CA ALA A 18 7.92 2.87 20.23
C ALA A 18 7.02 2.14 19.20
N ASP A 19 5.70 2.14 19.40
CA ASP A 19 4.75 1.40 18.55
C ASP A 19 3.90 2.30 17.62
N ASN A 20 3.97 3.64 17.74
CA ASN A 20 3.18 4.55 16.90
C ASN A 20 3.95 5.86 16.64
N VAL A 21 4.22 6.14 15.37
CA VAL A 21 4.79 7.42 14.92
C VAL A 21 3.62 8.37 14.57
N VAL A 22 3.80 9.69 14.72
CA VAL A 22 2.84 10.70 14.21
C VAL A 22 3.58 11.65 13.25
N SER A 23 3.14 11.77 11.98
CA SER A 23 3.84 12.60 10.97
C SER A 23 3.37 14.05 10.93
N LYS A 24 2.20 14.37 11.51
CA LYS A 24 1.69 15.73 11.64
C LYS A 24 0.83 15.82 12.88
N ALA A 25 1.43 16.32 13.94
CA ALA A 25 0.71 16.74 15.13
C ALA A 25 0.81 18.25 15.19
N THR A 26 -0.33 18.92 15.36
CA THR A 26 -0.29 20.28 15.89
C THR A 26 -0.04 20.13 17.38
N ILE A 27 1.15 20.52 17.82
CA ILE A 27 1.45 20.65 19.24
C ILE A 27 1.07 22.07 19.64
N GLU A 28 0.10 22.19 20.54
CA GLU A 28 -0.26 23.46 21.15
C GLU A 28 0.22 23.46 22.59
N VAL A 29 0.92 24.54 22.97
CA VAL A 29 1.16 24.85 24.37
C VAL A 29 -0.11 25.51 24.90
N VAL A 30 -0.77 24.85 25.85
CA VAL A 30 -2.03 25.29 26.44
C VAL A 30 -1.80 25.66 27.90
N GLU A 31 -2.21 26.86 28.29
CA GLU A 31 -2.24 27.26 29.70
C GLU A 31 -3.67 27.16 30.24
N ASP A 32 -3.84 26.38 31.30
CA ASP A 32 -5.10 26.25 32.04
C ASP A 32 -4.85 26.46 33.54
N GLY A 33 -5.35 27.57 34.09
CA GLY A 33 -5.26 27.88 35.52
C GLY A 33 -3.82 27.95 36.06
N GLY A 34 -2.85 28.39 35.26
CA GLY A 34 -1.43 28.49 35.66
C GLY A 34 -0.63 27.19 35.53
N LYS A 35 -1.20 26.15 34.89
CA LYS A 35 -0.47 24.94 34.48
C LYS A 35 -0.28 24.96 32.97
N VAL A 36 0.97 24.83 32.54
CA VAL A 36 1.34 24.67 31.14
C VAL A 36 1.30 23.19 30.77
N GLY A 37 0.51 22.83 29.77
CA GLY A 37 0.41 21.48 29.23
C GLY A 37 0.61 21.48 27.70
N LEU A 38 1.00 20.31 27.16
CA LEU A 38 1.05 20.08 25.72
C LEU A 38 -0.24 19.40 25.28
N SER A 39 -0.91 19.97 24.29
CA SER A 39 -2.02 19.33 23.59
C SER A 39 -1.56 18.91 22.20
N VAL A 40 -1.87 17.67 21.83
CA VAL A 40 -1.60 17.14 20.50
C VAL A 40 -2.92 16.94 19.79
N SER A 41 -3.13 17.63 18.69
CA SER A 41 -4.29 17.45 17.82
C SER A 41 -3.85 17.09 16.39
N GLY A 42 -4.71 16.39 15.65
CA GLY A 42 -4.42 15.99 14.27
C GLY A 42 -3.46 14.81 14.10
N ALA A 43 -3.06 14.14 15.18
CA ALA A 43 -2.17 12.97 15.11
C ALA A 43 -2.77 11.83 14.26
N GLY A 44 -2.30 11.71 13.02
CA GLY A 44 -2.68 10.64 12.10
C GLY A 44 -2.07 9.30 12.51
N TYR A 45 -2.75 8.21 12.13
CA TYR A 45 -2.20 6.85 12.23
C TYR A 45 -1.04 6.70 11.24
N LEU A 46 0.16 6.37 11.73
CA LEU A 46 1.27 5.98 10.87
C LEU A 46 1.54 4.48 10.92
N VAL A 47 1.87 3.97 9.75
CA VAL A 47 2.36 2.62 9.54
C VAL A 47 3.88 2.67 9.56
N ASP A 48 4.57 1.84 10.34
CA ASP A 48 6.02 1.73 10.19
C ASP A 48 6.37 0.88 8.95
N LEU A 49 6.67 1.53 7.82
CA LEU A 49 7.05 0.82 6.60
C LEU A 49 8.36 0.06 6.75
N SER A 50 9.21 0.36 7.74
CA SER A 50 10.44 -0.41 7.97
C SER A 50 10.13 -1.86 8.37
N LEU A 51 9.03 -2.07 9.10
CA LEU A 51 8.56 -3.40 9.48
C LEU A 51 8.08 -4.19 8.26
N ILE A 52 7.37 -3.53 7.34
CA ILE A 52 6.90 -4.15 6.09
C ILE A 52 8.08 -4.56 5.20
N LYS A 53 9.13 -3.74 5.13
CA LYS A 53 10.33 -4.03 4.32
C LYS A 53 11.10 -5.25 4.78
N ASN A 54 11.12 -5.49 6.10
CA ASN A 54 11.86 -6.58 6.72
C ASN A 54 11.07 -7.89 6.83
N LEU A 55 9.85 -7.93 6.27
CA LEU A 55 9.06 -9.16 6.21
C LEU A 55 9.80 -10.28 5.50
N THR A 56 9.63 -11.51 6.00
CA THR A 56 10.08 -12.72 5.31
C THR A 56 9.28 -12.89 4.03
N ALA A 57 9.98 -12.93 2.90
CA ALA A 57 9.35 -13.09 1.60
C ALA A 57 8.72 -14.48 1.44
N LYS A 58 7.50 -14.52 0.88
CA LYS A 58 6.75 -15.76 0.61
C LYS A 58 6.53 -15.93 -0.89
N ILE A 59 6.43 -17.17 -1.35
CA ILE A 59 6.10 -17.50 -2.74
C ILE A 59 4.67 -18.08 -2.77
N PRO A 60 3.79 -17.65 -3.69
CA PRO A 60 2.47 -18.25 -3.80
C PRO A 60 2.56 -19.74 -4.16
N GLY A 61 1.64 -20.54 -3.63
CA GLY A 61 1.59 -21.98 -3.89
C GLY A 61 0.63 -22.37 -5.02
N GLY A 62 0.53 -23.70 -5.22
CA GLY A 62 -0.33 -24.33 -6.22
C GLY A 62 0.35 -24.46 -7.59
N ALA A 63 -0.29 -25.19 -8.52
CA ALA A 63 0.31 -25.51 -9.83
C ALA A 63 0.67 -24.28 -10.70
N ASN A 64 0.10 -23.12 -10.38
CA ASN A 64 0.22 -21.89 -11.15
C ASN A 64 0.86 -20.74 -10.36
N ASN A 65 1.38 -20.99 -9.16
CA ASN A 65 1.95 -19.96 -8.26
C ASN A 65 1.02 -18.75 -8.08
N THR A 66 -0.25 -19.00 -7.78
CA THR A 66 -1.27 -17.95 -7.63
C THR A 66 -2.02 -17.98 -6.31
N ASN A 67 -1.93 -19.08 -5.55
CA ASN A 67 -2.68 -19.23 -4.32
C ASN A 67 -1.87 -18.76 -3.12
N LEU A 68 -2.35 -17.71 -2.47
CA LEU A 68 -1.83 -17.21 -1.20
C LEU A 68 -2.73 -17.73 -0.08
N GLY A 69 -2.39 -18.90 0.43
CA GLY A 69 -3.15 -19.57 1.49
C GLY A 69 -3.13 -18.79 2.81
N LYS A 70 -4.11 -19.05 3.66
CA LYS A 70 -4.29 -18.39 4.96
C LYS A 70 -3.01 -18.38 5.81
N THR A 71 -2.28 -19.49 5.85
CA THR A 71 -1.05 -19.62 6.64
C THR A 71 0.05 -18.64 6.22
N LEU A 72 0.08 -18.19 4.96
CA LEU A 72 1.03 -17.16 4.53
C LEU A 72 0.73 -15.81 5.17
N PHE A 73 -0.54 -15.52 5.45
CA PHE A 73 -0.98 -14.27 6.09
C PHE A 73 -0.90 -14.30 7.62
N GLU A 74 -0.57 -15.43 8.24
CA GLU A 74 -0.25 -15.49 9.67
C GLU A 74 1.04 -14.74 9.98
N ASP A 75 2.00 -14.74 9.05
CA ASP A 75 3.28 -14.01 9.12
C ASP A 75 3.25 -12.62 8.45
N ALA A 76 2.08 -12.19 7.94
CA ALA A 76 1.95 -10.88 7.31
C ALA A 76 2.07 -9.76 8.36
N TYR A 77 2.54 -8.59 7.94
CA TYR A 77 2.43 -7.41 8.79
C TYR A 77 0.99 -6.90 8.76
N LYS A 78 0.38 -6.76 9.93
CA LYS A 78 -1.04 -6.45 10.08
C LYS A 78 -1.18 -5.07 10.71
N ILE A 79 -1.99 -4.23 10.08
CA ILE A 79 -2.34 -2.93 10.62
C ILE A 79 -3.84 -2.81 10.82
N LYS A 80 -4.20 -2.09 11.86
CA LYS A 80 -5.57 -1.65 12.12
C LYS A 80 -5.51 -0.13 12.30
N PRO A 81 -5.62 0.63 11.19
CA PRO A 81 -5.75 2.07 11.29
C PRO A 81 -6.81 2.44 12.33
N THR A 82 -6.50 3.41 13.18
CA THR A 82 -7.40 3.85 14.26
C THR A 82 -7.90 5.28 14.06
N SER A 83 -7.27 6.05 13.17
CA SER A 83 -7.61 7.43 12.85
C SER A 83 -7.24 7.80 11.40
N GLY A 84 -7.63 9.01 10.98
CA GLY A 84 -7.25 9.60 9.69
C GLY A 84 -7.94 8.99 8.46
N THR A 85 -7.40 9.32 7.28
CA THR A 85 -7.85 8.80 5.98
C THR A 85 -7.80 7.27 5.91
N PRO A 86 -6.73 6.58 6.39
CA PRO A 86 -6.68 5.12 6.31
C PRO A 86 -7.80 4.44 7.10
N LYS A 87 -8.16 4.98 8.28
CA LYS A 87 -9.31 4.47 9.05
C LYS A 87 -10.62 4.69 8.31
N THR A 88 -10.84 5.88 7.76
CA THR A 88 -12.06 6.20 7.02
C THR A 88 -12.25 5.27 5.82
N LEU A 89 -11.18 5.03 5.04
CA LEU A 89 -11.20 4.12 3.90
C LEU A 89 -11.41 2.67 4.33
N LEU A 90 -10.73 2.22 5.39
CA LEU A 90 -10.94 0.88 5.93
C LEU A 90 -12.39 0.68 6.38
N ASP A 91 -12.95 1.60 7.18
CA ASP A 91 -14.34 1.53 7.64
C ASP A 91 -15.33 1.46 6.46
N ASP A 92 -15.09 2.23 5.40
CA ASP A 92 -15.94 2.21 4.21
C ASP A 92 -15.85 0.86 3.47
N ILE A 93 -14.66 0.25 3.38
CA ILE A 93 -14.48 -1.10 2.85
C ILE A 93 -15.16 -2.15 3.73
N LEU A 94 -15.08 -2.03 5.06
CA LEU A 94 -15.75 -2.96 5.99
C LEU A 94 -17.27 -2.87 5.87
N ALA A 95 -17.82 -1.67 5.75
CA ALA A 95 -19.26 -1.43 5.70
C ALA A 95 -19.86 -1.75 4.33
N LYS A 96 -19.19 -1.36 3.23
CA LYS A 96 -19.76 -1.39 1.88
C LYS A 96 -19.03 -2.34 0.93
N GLY A 97 -17.89 -2.90 1.34
CA GLY A 97 -16.96 -3.57 0.45
C GLY A 97 -16.25 -2.60 -0.48
N ASP A 98 -15.43 -3.18 -1.35
CA ASP A 98 -14.70 -2.49 -2.42
C ASP A 98 -15.10 -3.05 -3.79
N ASN A 99 -16.42 -3.12 -3.96
CA ASN A 99 -17.10 -3.50 -5.19
C ASN A 99 -17.38 -2.25 -6.03
N ALA A 100 -17.57 -2.43 -7.33
CA ALA A 100 -17.98 -1.32 -8.19
C ALA A 100 -19.39 -0.83 -7.81
N ILE A 101 -19.48 0.36 -7.23
CA ILE A 101 -20.72 1.01 -6.78
C ILE A 101 -20.63 2.49 -7.17
N ASP A 102 -21.72 3.09 -7.67
CA ASP A 102 -21.84 4.52 -7.96
C ASP A 102 -20.72 5.12 -8.84
N GLY A 103 -20.29 4.37 -9.87
CA GLY A 103 -19.24 4.81 -10.80
C GLY A 103 -17.80 4.68 -10.27
N VAL A 104 -17.63 4.16 -9.04
CA VAL A 104 -16.33 3.80 -8.47
C VAL A 104 -15.94 2.41 -8.97
N ALA A 105 -14.71 2.25 -9.48
CA ALA A 105 -14.23 0.94 -9.95
C ALA A 105 -13.98 -0.01 -8.77
N SER A 106 -14.24 -1.31 -8.96
CA SER A 106 -13.92 -2.32 -7.96
C SER A 106 -12.43 -2.32 -7.64
N GLY A 107 -12.07 -2.44 -6.35
CA GLY A 107 -10.66 -2.45 -5.90
C GLY A 107 -10.07 -1.06 -5.61
N SER A 108 -10.74 0.01 -6.06
CA SER A 108 -10.19 1.36 -5.95
C SER A 108 -10.10 1.90 -4.52
N LYS A 109 -10.94 1.44 -3.59
CA LYS A 109 -10.85 1.86 -2.18
C LYS A 109 -9.65 1.25 -1.50
N THR A 110 -9.36 -0.03 -1.78
CA THR A 110 -8.16 -0.70 -1.28
C THR A 110 -6.91 -0.04 -1.85
N GLU A 111 -6.90 0.29 -3.15
CA GLU A 111 -5.81 1.03 -3.77
C GLU A 111 -5.61 2.41 -3.13
N ALA A 112 -6.68 3.16 -2.88
CA ALA A 112 -6.63 4.48 -2.23
C ALA A 112 -6.13 4.39 -0.78
N LEU A 113 -6.50 3.33 -0.05
CA LEU A 113 -6.02 3.07 1.29
C LEU A 113 -4.50 2.84 1.30
N VAL A 114 -4.02 2.04 0.35
CA VAL A 114 -2.57 1.79 0.19
C VAL A 114 -1.84 3.05 -0.28
N ASP A 115 -2.43 3.82 -1.18
CA ASP A 115 -1.91 5.12 -1.62
C ASP A 115 -1.65 6.07 -0.46
N ASP A 116 -2.61 6.22 0.45
CA ASP A 116 -2.50 7.12 1.60
C ASP A 116 -1.38 6.65 2.56
N ILE A 117 -1.27 5.35 2.80
CA ILE A 117 -0.24 4.75 3.65
C ILE A 117 1.17 5.01 3.10
N PHE A 118 1.40 4.83 1.80
CA PHE A 118 2.73 5.03 1.22
C PHE A 118 3.06 6.51 0.96
N GLN A 119 2.11 7.30 0.46
CA GLN A 119 2.35 8.71 0.16
C GLN A 119 2.54 9.55 1.41
N SER A 120 1.88 9.24 2.52
CA SER A 120 2.12 9.88 3.82
C SER A 120 3.56 9.69 4.35
N GLN A 121 4.32 8.75 3.76
CA GLN A 121 5.71 8.46 4.09
C GLN A 121 6.69 8.90 2.99
N GLY A 122 6.22 9.78 2.11
CA GLY A 122 7.03 10.43 1.09
C GLY A 122 7.45 9.47 -0.02
N TYR A 123 6.64 8.48 -0.35
CA TYR A 123 6.73 7.76 -1.62
C TYR A 123 5.93 8.50 -2.69
N THR A 124 6.44 8.51 -3.92
CA THR A 124 5.71 9.01 -5.08
C THR A 124 4.97 7.87 -5.74
N LYS A 125 3.65 7.99 -5.88
CA LYS A 125 2.86 7.07 -6.70
C LYS A 125 3.19 7.28 -8.18
N VAL A 126 3.43 6.20 -8.91
CA VAL A 126 3.54 6.20 -10.36
C VAL A 126 2.43 5.33 -10.93
N ASP A 127 1.86 5.75 -12.04
CA ASP A 127 0.79 4.99 -12.68
C ASP A 127 1.38 3.74 -13.40
N GLY A 128 1.14 2.56 -12.83
CA GLY A 128 1.53 1.26 -13.36
C GLY A 128 0.46 0.57 -14.21
N LYS A 129 -0.67 1.23 -14.49
CA LYS A 129 -1.79 0.64 -15.21
C LYS A 129 -1.70 0.86 -16.72
N TYR A 130 -2.38 0.02 -17.50
CA TYR A 130 -2.59 0.21 -18.92
C TYR A 130 -4.02 -0.20 -19.28
N PHE A 131 -4.58 0.39 -20.32
CA PHE A 131 -5.90 0.02 -20.81
C PHE A 131 -5.76 -1.02 -21.91
N GLY A 132 -6.44 -2.15 -21.73
CA GLY A 132 -6.62 -3.17 -22.76
C GLY A 132 -8.10 -3.42 -23.03
N ASP A 133 -8.41 -4.39 -23.89
CA ASP A 133 -9.78 -4.69 -24.33
C ASP A 133 -10.74 -5.02 -23.19
N ALA A 134 -10.23 -5.55 -22.07
CA ALA A 134 -10.99 -5.89 -20.87
C ALA A 134 -10.95 -4.81 -19.76
N GLY A 135 -10.44 -3.61 -20.07
CA GLY A 135 -10.37 -2.48 -19.14
C GLY A 135 -8.96 -2.19 -18.61
N SER A 136 -8.90 -1.60 -17.41
CA SER A 136 -7.64 -1.24 -16.76
C SER A 136 -6.94 -2.48 -16.21
N ASN A 137 -5.70 -2.71 -16.65
CA ASN A 137 -4.84 -3.83 -16.27
C ASN A 137 -3.49 -3.30 -15.79
N GLY A 138 -2.62 -4.17 -15.28
CA GLY A 138 -1.26 -3.82 -14.84
C GLY A 138 -1.12 -3.93 -13.33
N PHE A 139 -0.33 -3.04 -12.73
CA PHE A 139 -0.11 -2.99 -11.29
C PHE A 139 -1.18 -2.14 -10.61
N ASP A 140 -1.72 -2.60 -9.48
CA ASP A 140 -2.70 -1.82 -8.71
C ASP A 140 -2.05 -0.54 -8.16
N ASN A 141 -0.88 -0.66 -7.53
CA ASN A 141 -0.07 0.47 -7.10
C ASN A 141 1.42 0.26 -7.39
N VAL A 142 2.09 1.33 -7.82
CA VAL A 142 3.55 1.41 -7.93
C VAL A 142 4.03 2.64 -7.18
N PHE A 143 5.00 2.45 -6.30
CA PHE A 143 5.59 3.53 -5.51
C PHE A 143 7.10 3.60 -5.72
N ILE A 144 7.61 4.81 -5.82
CA ILE A 144 9.04 5.10 -5.93
C ILE A 144 9.47 5.96 -4.75
N LYS A 145 10.59 5.57 -4.13
CA LYS A 145 11.35 6.46 -3.24
C LYS A 145 12.49 7.08 -4.06
N GLY A 146 12.66 8.40 -3.98
CA GLY A 146 13.54 9.14 -4.89
C GLY A 146 12.79 9.58 -6.13
N THR A 147 13.45 9.55 -7.30
CA THR A 147 12.83 9.92 -8.59
C THR A 147 12.70 8.71 -9.50
N ILE A 148 11.81 8.76 -10.49
CA ILE A 148 11.65 7.67 -11.46
C ILE A 148 12.94 7.39 -12.25
N ASP A 149 13.74 8.42 -12.52
CA ASP A 149 15.00 8.29 -13.26
C ASP A 149 16.16 7.80 -12.38
N ASN A 150 16.05 7.89 -11.05
CA ASN A 150 17.03 7.41 -10.09
C ASN A 150 16.34 6.98 -8.78
N PRO A 151 15.65 5.83 -8.78
CA PRO A 151 14.94 5.37 -7.60
C PRO A 151 15.94 4.84 -6.56
N SER A 152 15.68 5.07 -5.28
CA SER A 152 16.34 4.33 -4.19
C SER A 152 15.56 3.09 -3.78
N GLU A 153 14.29 3.01 -4.15
CA GLU A 153 13.41 1.87 -3.90
C GLU A 153 12.23 1.88 -4.88
N ILE A 154 11.83 0.69 -5.33
CA ILE A 154 10.60 0.48 -6.13
C ILE A 154 9.74 -0.52 -5.39
N ILE A 155 8.46 -0.16 -5.19
CA ILE A 155 7.47 -1.02 -4.56
C ILE A 155 6.34 -1.25 -5.56
N ILE A 156 6.02 -2.52 -5.83
CA ILE A 156 4.89 -2.92 -6.66
C ILE A 156 3.91 -3.70 -5.78
N ILE A 157 2.65 -3.30 -5.82
CA ILE A 157 1.60 -3.85 -4.96
C ILE A 157 0.44 -4.35 -5.80
N GLU A 158 -0.03 -5.54 -5.46
CA GLU A 158 -1.35 -6.04 -5.82
C GLU A 158 -2.29 -5.91 -4.61
N CYS A 159 -3.42 -5.24 -4.81
CA CYS A 159 -4.44 -4.97 -3.81
C CYS A 159 -5.58 -6.00 -3.92
N LYS A 160 -5.97 -6.60 -2.78
CA LYS A 160 -7.03 -7.61 -2.73
C LYS A 160 -7.91 -7.43 -1.50
N GLN A 161 -9.11 -8.01 -1.56
CA GLN A 161 -9.89 -8.33 -0.37
C GLN A 161 -9.68 -9.82 -0.05
N MET A 162 -9.42 -10.14 1.21
CA MET A 162 -9.28 -11.52 1.65
C MET A 162 -10.63 -12.25 1.54
N LYS A 163 -10.62 -13.48 1.06
CA LYS A 163 -11.81 -14.34 1.03
C LYS A 163 -12.15 -14.82 2.45
N GLN A 164 -13.37 -15.29 2.66
CA GLN A 164 -13.82 -15.80 3.97
C GLN A 164 -12.92 -16.91 4.54
N ALA A 165 -12.32 -17.73 3.68
CA ALA A 165 -11.38 -18.78 4.09
C ALA A 165 -9.98 -18.26 4.50
N GLY A 166 -9.78 -16.94 4.50
CA GLY A 166 -8.52 -16.30 4.88
C GLY A 166 -7.46 -16.33 3.77
N ASN A 167 -7.82 -16.69 2.53
CA ASN A 167 -6.88 -16.77 1.42
C ASN A 167 -7.08 -15.64 0.40
N VAL A 168 -6.02 -15.38 -0.36
CA VAL A 168 -6.01 -14.50 -1.53
C VAL A 168 -5.61 -15.32 -2.75
N VAL A 169 -6.18 -15.00 -3.90
CA VAL A 169 -5.84 -15.65 -5.18
C VAL A 169 -5.43 -14.58 -6.17
N LEU A 170 -4.26 -14.75 -6.74
CA LEU A 170 -3.74 -13.96 -7.86
C LEU A 170 -4.28 -14.51 -9.19
N ASN A 171 -4.26 -13.68 -10.23
CA ASN A 171 -4.76 -14.06 -11.54
C ASN A 171 -3.92 -15.17 -12.17
N SER A 172 -4.60 -16.19 -12.69
CA SER A 172 -3.98 -17.42 -13.19
C SER A 172 -3.35 -17.24 -14.58
N PRO A 173 -2.14 -17.79 -14.82
CA PRO A 173 -1.53 -17.88 -16.13
C PRO A 173 -2.31 -18.79 -17.10
N ALA A 174 -2.95 -19.85 -16.59
CA ALA A 174 -3.58 -20.90 -17.41
C ALA A 174 -4.74 -20.41 -18.30
N SER A 175 -5.37 -19.29 -17.95
CA SER A 175 -6.47 -18.70 -18.73
C SER A 175 -6.02 -17.62 -19.72
N THR A 176 -4.76 -17.17 -19.65
CA THR A 176 -4.28 -16.00 -20.41
C THR A 176 -3.02 -16.28 -21.23
N GLY A 177 -2.28 -17.36 -20.94
CA GLY A 177 -0.95 -17.62 -21.51
C GLY A 177 0.14 -16.67 -21.01
N LEU A 178 -0.18 -15.81 -20.03
CA LEU A 178 0.76 -14.87 -19.42
C LEU A 178 1.53 -15.54 -18.27
N PRO A 179 2.69 -14.99 -17.84
CA PRO A 179 3.34 -15.45 -16.63
C PRO A 179 2.43 -15.27 -15.39
N ALA A 180 2.70 -16.02 -14.32
CA ALA A 180 1.92 -15.92 -13.08
C ALA A 180 1.95 -14.50 -12.51
N GLN A 181 0.79 -13.93 -12.17
CA GLN A 181 0.71 -12.55 -11.69
C GLN A 181 1.65 -12.32 -10.49
N MET A 182 2.31 -11.15 -10.46
CA MET A 182 3.35 -10.74 -9.49
C MET A 182 4.65 -11.56 -9.50
N SER A 183 4.81 -12.53 -10.41
CA SER A 183 6.11 -13.16 -10.66
C SER A 183 7.10 -12.17 -11.28
N ASP A 184 8.39 -12.49 -11.23
CA ASP A 184 9.42 -11.64 -11.83
C ASP A 184 9.24 -11.53 -13.34
N ASP A 185 8.86 -12.63 -13.98
CA ASP A 185 8.57 -12.67 -15.41
C ASP A 185 7.31 -11.89 -15.77
N TRP A 186 6.27 -11.92 -14.91
CA TRP A 186 5.08 -11.12 -15.15
C TRP A 186 5.37 -9.63 -15.05
N ILE A 187 6.12 -9.18 -14.04
CA ILE A 187 6.52 -7.77 -13.91
C ILE A 187 7.34 -7.31 -15.12
N LYS A 188 8.31 -8.13 -15.56
CA LYS A 188 9.10 -7.85 -16.76
C LYS A 188 8.24 -7.83 -18.03
N TYR A 189 7.26 -8.73 -18.13
CA TYR A 189 6.29 -8.75 -19.22
C TYR A 189 5.47 -7.46 -19.27
N ILE A 190 4.89 -7.04 -18.14
CA ILE A 190 4.13 -5.78 -18.06
C ILE A 190 5.00 -4.59 -18.47
N ALA A 191 6.22 -4.49 -17.92
CA ALA A 191 7.13 -3.41 -18.27
C ALA A 191 7.49 -3.40 -19.76
N ARG A 192 7.89 -4.54 -20.32
CA ARG A 192 8.39 -4.65 -21.69
C ARG A 192 7.28 -4.55 -22.73
N GLU A 193 6.20 -5.30 -22.53
CA GLU A 193 5.17 -5.53 -23.56
C GLU A 193 3.98 -4.58 -23.41
N LYS A 194 3.73 -4.06 -22.20
CA LYS A 194 2.55 -3.22 -21.96
C LYS A 194 2.91 -1.76 -21.75
N LEU A 195 3.91 -1.44 -20.94
CA LEU A 195 4.17 -0.05 -20.56
C LEU A 195 5.14 0.70 -21.50
N LYS A 196 6.11 0.00 -22.10
CA LYS A 196 7.25 0.62 -22.78
C LYS A 196 6.90 1.59 -23.91
N ASN A 197 5.73 1.46 -24.53
CA ASN A 197 5.29 2.28 -25.67
C ASN A 197 4.03 3.13 -25.39
N LEU A 198 3.61 3.27 -24.13
CA LEU A 198 2.37 3.98 -23.74
C LEU A 198 2.58 5.43 -23.32
N GLY A 199 3.57 6.10 -23.90
CA GLY A 199 3.92 7.49 -23.60
C GLY A 199 5.06 7.63 -22.60
N VAL A 200 5.56 8.87 -22.46
CA VAL A 200 6.85 9.18 -21.82
C VAL A 200 6.94 8.61 -20.40
N ASP A 201 5.96 8.87 -19.54
CA ASP A 201 6.02 8.44 -18.13
C ASP A 201 5.95 6.91 -17.98
N LYS A 202 5.15 6.25 -18.82
CA LYS A 202 5.04 4.78 -18.84
C LYS A 202 6.31 4.13 -19.36
N THR A 203 6.92 4.72 -20.39
CA THR A 203 8.22 4.30 -20.91
C THR A 203 9.31 4.46 -19.85
N LYS A 204 9.31 5.55 -19.09
CA LYS A 204 10.25 5.75 -17.97
C LYS A 204 10.06 4.68 -16.90
N LEU A 205 8.82 4.40 -16.48
CA LEU A 205 8.55 3.34 -15.52
C LEU A 205 9.03 1.97 -16.03
N ALA A 206 8.73 1.64 -17.29
CA ALA A 206 9.16 0.41 -17.92
C ALA A 206 10.69 0.25 -17.92
N ASN A 207 11.42 1.30 -18.34
CA ASN A 207 12.88 1.28 -18.35
C ASN A 207 13.45 1.18 -16.94
N THR A 208 12.83 1.84 -15.97
CA THR A 208 13.21 1.78 -14.55
C THR A 208 13.07 0.37 -14.00
N ILE A 209 11.95 -0.31 -14.29
CA ILE A 209 11.75 -1.71 -13.89
C ILE A 209 12.78 -2.63 -14.57
N LEU A 210 13.00 -2.47 -15.88
CA LEU A 210 13.86 -3.36 -16.68
C LEU A 210 15.36 -3.18 -16.42
N SER A 211 15.78 -2.01 -15.92
CA SER A 211 17.19 -1.71 -15.61
C SER A 211 17.60 -2.14 -14.20
N ASN A 212 16.65 -2.46 -13.33
CA ASN A 212 16.91 -2.88 -11.95
C ASN A 212 16.81 -4.40 -11.81
N GLN A 213 17.63 -4.96 -10.91
CA GLN A 213 17.56 -6.39 -10.60
C GLN A 213 16.27 -6.71 -9.83
N SER A 214 15.75 -7.93 -9.97
CA SER A 214 14.53 -8.35 -9.27
C SER A 214 14.60 -8.15 -7.75
N SER A 215 15.77 -8.28 -7.14
CA SER A 215 15.99 -8.02 -5.70
C SER A 215 15.84 -6.56 -5.27
N PHE A 216 15.91 -5.61 -6.21
CA PHE A 216 15.69 -4.18 -5.94
C PHE A 216 14.20 -3.82 -5.88
N ILE A 217 13.36 -4.57 -6.57
CA ILE A 217 11.92 -4.35 -6.62
C ILE A 217 11.28 -5.12 -5.47
N GLN A 218 10.67 -4.40 -4.53
CA GLN A 218 9.90 -5.03 -3.45
C GLN A 218 8.46 -5.27 -3.92
N LYS A 219 8.00 -6.51 -3.76
CA LYS A 219 6.69 -6.96 -4.23
C LYS A 219 5.80 -7.28 -3.04
N TYR A 220 4.58 -6.77 -3.03
CA TYR A 220 3.64 -7.07 -1.96
C TYR A 220 2.26 -7.43 -2.50
N VAL A 221 1.58 -8.29 -1.76
CA VAL A 221 0.11 -8.37 -1.80
C VAL A 221 -0.42 -7.70 -0.55
N VAL A 222 -1.25 -6.69 -0.74
CA VAL A 222 -1.94 -6.02 0.35
C VAL A 222 -3.40 -6.47 0.34
N ALA A 223 -3.83 -7.07 1.45
CA ALA A 223 -5.15 -7.67 1.57
C ALA A 223 -5.94 -7.11 2.75
N VAL A 224 -7.16 -6.63 2.48
CA VAL A 224 -8.10 -6.27 3.56
C VAL A 224 -8.80 -7.53 4.06
N ASP A 225 -8.60 -7.86 5.33
CA ASP A 225 -9.40 -8.86 6.04
C ASP A 225 -10.60 -8.16 6.69
N LYS A 226 -11.76 -8.31 6.07
CA LYS A 226 -13.01 -7.71 6.54
C LYS A 226 -13.55 -8.34 7.82
N THR A 227 -13.15 -9.56 8.13
CA THR A 227 -13.57 -10.26 9.35
C THR A 227 -12.81 -9.73 10.56
N ALA A 228 -11.50 -9.53 10.40
CA ALA A 228 -10.64 -9.05 11.47
C ALA A 228 -10.54 -7.50 11.55
N GLY A 229 -11.01 -6.80 10.51
CA GLY A 229 -10.94 -5.34 10.42
C GLY A 229 -9.51 -4.83 10.27
N GLU A 230 -8.68 -5.52 9.49
CA GLU A 230 -7.26 -5.22 9.33
C GLU A 230 -6.79 -5.24 7.87
N VAL A 231 -5.67 -4.56 7.63
CA VAL A 231 -4.94 -4.59 6.36
C VAL A 231 -3.69 -5.43 6.56
N ASN A 232 -3.51 -6.43 5.69
CA ASN A 232 -2.40 -7.39 5.75
C ASN A 232 -1.41 -7.09 4.63
N PHE A 233 -0.14 -6.89 4.97
CA PHE A 233 0.96 -6.74 4.03
C PHE A 233 1.74 -8.05 3.97
N LEU A 234 1.68 -8.71 2.82
CA LEU A 234 2.44 -9.92 2.55
C LEU A 234 3.54 -9.63 1.55
N LYS A 235 4.80 -9.81 1.93
CA LYS A 235 5.94 -9.67 1.03
C LYS A 235 6.07 -10.90 0.14
N LEU A 236 6.22 -10.68 -1.17
CA LEU A 236 6.46 -11.74 -2.14
C LEU A 236 7.96 -11.88 -2.44
N GLY A 237 8.40 -13.13 -2.58
CA GLY A 237 9.75 -13.47 -3.01
C GLY A 237 9.94 -13.40 -4.52
N ASN A 238 11.13 -13.77 -4.98
CA ASN A 238 11.43 -13.96 -6.40
C ASN A 238 10.93 -15.35 -6.82
N TYR A 239 10.18 -15.41 -7.92
CA TYR A 239 9.58 -16.62 -8.49
C TYR A 239 9.08 -16.37 -9.91
#